data_AF-A0A7W8DSB9-F1
#
_entry.id   AF-A0A7W8DSB9-F1
#
_cell.length_a   1.000
_cell.length_b   1.000
_cell.length_c   1.000
_cell.angle_alpha   90.00
_cell.angle_beta   90.00
_cell.angle_gamma   90.00
#
_symmetry.space_group_name_H-M   'P 1'
#
loop_
_entity.id
_entity.type
_entity.pdbx_description
1 polymer ?
#
loop_
_entity_poly.entity_id
_entity_poly.type
_entity_poly.pdbx_seq_one_letter_code
_entity_poly.pdbx_strand_id
1 'polypeptide(L)'
;MKAFLHRVGVRLAVVTMMAACAGAAIAADDVNQLFQMGRSAYYKGDIETAYQLLAQVEARNPKHFETKALLAQIRSQRKAGIVSVKKSYEGVLLAKIEFSEVTLEEAVEGLRALSKTATDGKVIPNIIIKDPTLASKTLSLNLRNLPLTDAIQYLADLVGAKTVYDKHAVMFTSAATVEN
;
A
#
# COMPACT_ATOMS: atom_id res chain seq x y z
N MET A 1 93.66 -2.98 18.43
CA MET A 1 94.39 -4.09 17.76
C MET A 1 93.41 -5.23 17.52
N LYS A 2 93.30 -5.71 16.26
CA LYS A 2 92.72 -6.97 15.76
C LYS A 2 91.21 -7.21 16.02
N ALA A 3 90.27 -7.29 15.07
CA ALA A 3 90.13 -7.96 13.76
C ALA A 3 89.19 -9.19 13.83
N PHE A 4 88.49 -9.43 12.70
CA PHE A 4 87.66 -10.58 12.27
C PHE A 4 86.15 -10.54 12.62
N LEU A 5 85.25 -10.22 11.68
CA LEU A 5 84.75 -10.91 10.46
C LEU A 5 83.66 -11.98 10.70
N HIS A 6 82.52 -11.70 10.06
CA HIS A 6 81.52 -12.58 9.43
C HIS A 6 80.83 -13.69 10.25
N ARG A 7 79.49 -13.61 10.31
CA ARG A 7 78.62 -14.70 9.82
C ARG A 7 77.21 -14.22 9.49
N VAL A 8 76.79 -14.66 8.31
CA VAL A 8 75.48 -14.55 7.67
C VAL A 8 74.37 -15.11 8.56
N GLY A 9 73.21 -14.46 8.58
CA GLY A 9 72.03 -14.96 9.27
C GLY A 9 70.79 -14.14 8.95
N VAL A 10 70.22 -14.37 7.77
CA VAL A 10 68.89 -13.91 7.35
C VAL A 10 67.88 -14.12 8.49
N ARG A 11 67.24 -13.04 8.95
CA ARG A 11 66.05 -13.12 9.82
C ARG A 11 64.96 -12.18 9.31
N LEU A 12 64.15 -12.75 8.45
CA LEU A 12 62.69 -12.69 8.47
C LEU A 12 62.08 -11.32 8.81
N ALA A 13 61.89 -10.48 7.78
CA ALA A 13 60.95 -9.38 7.84
C ALA A 13 59.52 -9.95 7.80
N VAL A 14 58.89 -10.14 8.96
CA VAL A 14 57.44 -10.28 9.06
C VAL A 14 56.87 -8.87 8.97
N VAL A 15 56.56 -8.43 7.74
CA VAL A 15 55.68 -7.28 7.53
C VAL A 15 54.27 -7.84 7.62
N THR A 16 53.64 -7.64 8.77
CA THR A 16 52.21 -7.86 9.00
C THR A 16 51.42 -6.97 8.05
N MET A 17 50.99 -7.52 6.92
CA MET A 17 50.03 -6.89 6.02
C MET A 17 48.63 -7.02 6.63
N MET A 18 48.36 -6.25 7.68
CA MET A 18 47.03 -6.13 8.29
C MET A 18 46.47 -4.74 7.94
N ALA A 19 45.98 -4.58 6.72
CA ALA A 19 45.34 -3.32 6.32
C ALA A 19 44.37 -3.52 5.15
N ALA A 20 43.29 -4.30 5.33
CA ALA A 20 42.13 -4.25 4.43
C ALA A 20 40.86 -4.93 5.01
N CYS A 21 40.44 -4.59 6.24
CA CYS A 21 39.08 -4.95 6.69
C CYS A 21 38.27 -3.79 7.30
N ALA A 22 38.85 -2.59 7.44
CA ALA A 22 38.17 -1.49 8.14
C ALA A 22 36.94 -0.94 7.41
N GLY A 23 36.87 -1.05 6.07
CA GLY A 23 35.74 -0.52 5.29
C GLY A 23 34.45 -1.33 5.39
N ALA A 24 34.55 -2.65 5.57
CA ALA A 24 33.38 -3.54 5.59
C ALA A 24 32.61 -3.47 6.92
N ALA A 25 33.31 -3.25 8.04
CA ALA A 25 32.69 -3.16 9.37
C ALA A 25 31.84 -1.88 9.52
N ILE A 26 32.36 -0.73 9.07
CA ILE A 26 31.66 0.56 9.15
C ILE A 26 30.39 0.56 8.30
N ALA A 27 30.43 -0.04 7.11
CA ALA A 27 29.26 -0.14 6.24
C ALA A 27 28.17 -1.07 6.81
N ALA A 28 28.56 -2.14 7.53
CA ALA A 28 27.62 -3.05 8.16
C ALA A 28 26.89 -2.41 9.35
N ASP A 29 27.59 -1.61 10.15
CA ASP A 29 27.00 -0.87 11.27
C ASP A 29 25.98 0.18 10.80
N ASP A 30 26.29 0.90 9.72
CA ASP A 30 25.40 1.90 9.11
C ASP A 30 24.12 1.24 8.53
N VAL A 31 24.25 0.09 7.87
CA VAL A 31 23.11 -0.68 7.36
C VAL A 31 22.20 -1.16 8.50
N ASN A 32 22.77 -1.63 9.61
CA ASN A 32 22.00 -2.08 10.76
C ASN A 32 21.28 -0.90 11.47
N GLN A 33 21.96 0.25 11.63
CA GLN A 33 21.35 1.47 12.18
C GLN A 33 20.14 1.91 11.35
N LEU A 34 20.30 2.02 10.02
CA LEU A 34 19.21 2.36 9.11
C LEU A 34 18.04 1.38 9.20
N PHE A 35 18.33 0.08 9.31
CA PHE A 35 17.32 -0.95 9.50
C PHE A 35 16.56 -0.75 10.82
N GLN A 36 17.25 -0.52 11.94
CA GLN A 36 16.60 -0.29 13.22
C GLN A 36 15.73 0.96 13.21
N MET A 37 16.20 2.06 12.60
CA MET A 37 15.43 3.29 12.45
C MET A 37 14.18 3.07 11.60
N GLY A 38 14.31 2.41 10.45
CA GLY A 38 13.18 2.09 9.57
C GLY A 38 12.16 1.17 10.24
N ARG A 39 12.63 0.16 10.97
CA ARG A 39 11.78 -0.74 11.77
C ARG A 39 11.06 0.01 12.90
N SER A 40 11.74 0.93 13.58
CA SER A 40 11.12 1.78 14.61
C SER A 40 10.02 2.68 14.03
N ALA A 41 10.29 3.35 12.91
CA ALA A 41 9.31 4.17 12.20
C ALA A 41 8.07 3.34 11.80
N TYR A 42 8.29 2.12 11.32
CA TYR A 42 7.21 1.20 10.97
C TYR A 42 6.29 0.89 12.16
N TYR A 43 6.85 0.54 13.31
CA TYR A 43 6.06 0.26 14.52
C TYR A 43 5.38 1.49 15.11
N LYS A 44 5.88 2.69 14.80
CA LYS A 44 5.22 3.97 15.15
C LYS A 44 4.10 4.35 14.20
N GLY A 45 3.89 3.59 13.12
CA GLY A 45 2.88 3.89 12.08
C GLY A 45 3.33 4.93 11.06
N ASP A 46 4.60 5.37 11.11
CA ASP A 46 5.17 6.28 10.11
C ASP A 46 5.63 5.49 8.88
N ILE A 47 4.65 5.11 8.06
CA ILE A 47 4.84 4.20 6.92
C ILE A 47 5.74 4.82 5.84
N GLU A 48 5.72 6.14 5.65
CA GLU A 48 6.53 6.81 4.64
C GLU A 48 8.00 6.88 5.06
N THR A 49 8.30 7.30 6.30
CA THR A 49 9.69 7.30 6.80
C THR A 49 10.24 5.88 6.90
N ALA A 50 9.43 4.90 7.33
CA ALA A 50 9.82 3.50 7.32
C ALA A 50 10.20 3.01 5.92
N TYR A 51 9.40 3.34 4.90
CA TYR A 51 9.68 2.97 3.52
C TYR A 51 11.01 3.56 3.04
N GLN A 52 11.24 4.86 3.28
CA GLN A 52 12.45 5.56 2.83
C GLN A 52 13.72 4.96 3.45
N LEU A 53 13.71 4.70 4.77
CA LEU A 53 14.86 4.15 5.48
C LEU A 53 15.14 2.71 5.05
N LEU A 54 14.11 1.87 4.95
CA LEU A 54 14.28 0.47 4.56
C LEU A 54 14.63 0.31 3.07
N ALA A 55 14.17 1.21 2.19
CA ALA A 55 14.60 1.23 0.79
C ALA A 55 16.09 1.52 0.65
N GLN A 56 16.65 2.38 1.51
CA GLN A 56 18.11 2.61 1.55
C GLN A 56 18.87 1.36 2.03
N VAL A 57 18.31 0.62 2.99
CA VAL A 57 18.88 -0.67 3.43
C VAL A 57 18.85 -1.69 2.30
N GLU A 58 17.76 -1.80 1.53
CA GLU A 58 17.65 -2.70 0.38
C GLU A 58 18.65 -2.32 -0.73
N ALA A 59 18.87 -1.03 -0.98
CA ALA A 59 19.85 -0.56 -1.97
C ALA A 59 21.30 -0.90 -1.58
N ARG A 60 21.64 -0.85 -0.30
CA ARG A 60 23.00 -1.13 0.22
C ARG A 60 23.24 -2.61 0.48
N ASN A 61 22.23 -3.33 0.94
CA ASN A 61 22.27 -4.78 1.16
C ASN A 61 21.02 -5.46 0.56
N PRO A 62 21.05 -5.78 -0.74
CA PRO A 62 19.93 -6.43 -1.43
C PRO A 62 19.60 -7.84 -0.95
N LYS A 63 20.41 -8.45 -0.07
CA LYS A 63 20.17 -9.78 0.50
C LYS A 63 19.63 -9.75 1.93
N HIS A 64 19.42 -8.57 2.51
CA HIS A 64 18.87 -8.43 3.86
C HIS A 64 17.41 -8.93 3.90
N PHE A 65 17.18 -10.08 4.53
CA PHE A 65 15.90 -10.79 4.49
C PHE A 65 14.79 -10.02 5.21
N GLU A 66 15.06 -9.51 6.40
CA GLU A 66 14.12 -8.78 7.24
C GLU A 66 13.64 -7.49 6.56
N THR A 67 14.57 -6.76 5.93
CA THR A 67 14.26 -5.55 5.15
C THR A 67 13.31 -5.87 4.01
N LYS A 68 13.55 -6.96 3.27
CA LYS A 68 12.63 -7.39 2.20
C LYS A 68 11.24 -7.72 2.73
N ALA A 69 11.16 -8.46 3.84
CA ALA A 69 9.89 -8.83 4.45
C ALA A 69 9.10 -7.58 4.90
N LEU A 70 9.74 -6.65 5.62
CA LEU A 70 9.11 -5.39 6.05
C LEU A 70 8.71 -4.51 4.86
N LEU A 71 9.58 -4.37 3.84
CA LEU A 71 9.25 -3.60 2.64
C LEU A 71 8.07 -4.20 1.86
N ALA A 72 7.94 -5.53 1.81
CA ALA A 72 6.77 -6.16 1.20
C ALA A 72 5.47 -5.77 1.93
N GLN A 73 5.50 -5.79 3.27
CA GLN A 73 4.36 -5.39 4.09
C GLN A 73 4.02 -3.89 3.93
N ILE A 74 5.03 -3.02 3.97
CA ILE A 74 4.88 -1.57 3.75
C ILE A 74 4.34 -1.29 2.35
N ARG A 75 4.87 -1.94 1.30
CA ARG A 75 4.39 -1.77 -0.08
C ARG A 75 2.92 -2.17 -0.22
N SER A 76 2.46 -3.21 0.50
CA SER A 76 1.04 -3.58 0.55
C SER A 76 0.18 -2.49 1.19
N GLN A 77 0.58 -1.98 2.36
CA GLN A 77 -0.13 -0.90 3.06
C GLN A 77 -0.14 0.42 2.28
N ARG A 78 0.96 0.73 1.59
CA ARG A 78 1.08 1.91 0.72
C ARG A 78 0.27 1.76 -0.55
N LYS A 79 0.26 0.59 -1.22
CA LYS A 79 -0.63 0.36 -2.37
C LYS A 79 -2.09 0.54 -2.00
N ALA A 80 -2.50 0.07 -0.83
CA ALA A 80 -3.84 0.31 -0.30
C ALA A 80 -4.13 1.79 0.03
N GLY A 81 -3.09 2.63 0.20
CA GLY A 81 -3.23 4.09 0.37
C GLY A 81 -3.07 4.92 -0.90
N ILE A 82 -2.32 4.41 -1.90
CA ILE A 82 -2.00 5.13 -3.14
C ILE A 82 -3.06 4.88 -4.23
N VAL A 83 -3.70 3.71 -4.25
CA VAL A 83 -4.84 3.47 -5.14
C VAL A 83 -6.10 3.86 -4.40
N SER A 84 -6.56 5.10 -4.60
CA SER A 84 -7.88 5.50 -4.10
C SER A 84 -8.93 4.49 -4.59
N VAL A 85 -9.85 4.10 -3.71
CA VAL A 85 -10.96 3.18 -4.04
C VAL A 85 -11.70 3.65 -5.29
N LYS A 86 -11.85 4.98 -5.44
CA LYS A 86 -12.40 5.62 -6.64
C LYS A 86 -11.69 5.16 -7.91
N LYS A 87 -10.36 5.30 -7.97
CA LYS A 87 -9.54 4.90 -9.14
C LYS A 87 -9.63 3.40 -9.45
N SER A 88 -9.82 2.56 -8.43
CA SER A 88 -10.03 1.12 -8.65
C SER A 88 -11.38 0.81 -9.31
N TYR A 89 -12.37 1.69 -9.13
CA TYR A 89 -13.73 1.52 -9.68
C TYR A 89 -13.88 2.21 -11.05
N GLU A 90 -13.13 3.27 -11.33
CA GLU A 90 -13.17 3.99 -12.63
C GLU A 90 -12.90 3.07 -13.83
N GLY A 91 -12.07 2.05 -13.66
CA GLY A 91 -11.75 1.08 -14.72
C GLY A 91 -12.79 -0.02 -14.94
N VAL A 92 -13.85 -0.08 -14.13
CA VAL A 92 -14.88 -1.13 -14.21
C VAL A 92 -16.05 -0.65 -15.05
N LEU A 93 -16.24 -1.24 -16.23
CA LEU A 93 -17.35 -0.93 -17.12
C LEU A 93 -18.51 -1.93 -16.90
N LEU A 94 -19.69 -1.39 -16.61
CA LEU A 94 -20.91 -2.17 -16.44
C LEU A 94 -21.73 -2.09 -17.72
N ALA A 95 -21.89 -3.24 -18.39
CA ALA A 95 -22.58 -3.32 -19.68
C ALA A 95 -24.06 -2.92 -19.57
N LYS A 96 -24.74 -3.38 -18.52
CA LYS A 96 -26.15 -3.09 -18.25
C LYS A 96 -26.42 -3.16 -16.75
N ILE A 97 -27.22 -2.22 -16.26
CA ILE A 97 -27.78 -2.20 -14.91
C ILE A 97 -29.27 -1.92 -15.05
N GLU A 98 -30.09 -2.78 -14.46
CA GLU A 98 -31.54 -2.65 -14.52
C GLU A 98 -32.11 -3.02 -13.15
N PHE A 99 -32.64 -2.02 -12.46
CA PHE A 99 -33.30 -2.14 -11.18
C PHE A 99 -34.70 -1.55 -11.29
N SER A 100 -35.69 -2.23 -10.71
CA SER A 100 -37.09 -1.80 -10.73
C SER A 100 -37.66 -1.90 -9.32
N GLU A 101 -37.97 -0.74 -8.73
CA GLU A 101 -38.59 -0.61 -7.40
C GLU A 101 -37.84 -1.36 -6.28
N VAL A 102 -36.52 -1.43 -6.38
CA VAL A 102 -35.67 -2.08 -5.38
C VAL A 102 -35.26 -1.08 -4.32
N THR A 103 -34.98 -1.55 -3.11
CA THR A 103 -34.36 -0.74 -2.06
C THR A 103 -32.92 -0.37 -2.41
N LEU A 104 -32.40 0.70 -1.83
CA LEU A 104 -30.98 1.07 -1.98
C LEU A 104 -30.04 -0.06 -1.53
N GLU A 105 -30.38 -0.76 -0.45
CA GLU A 105 -29.61 -1.91 0.04
C GLU A 105 -29.52 -3.02 -1.02
N GLU A 106 -30.65 -3.39 -1.63
CA GLU A 106 -30.70 -4.37 -2.71
C GLU A 106 -29.96 -3.89 -3.96
N ALA A 107 -30.09 -2.61 -4.32
CA ALA A 107 -29.37 -2.02 -5.44
C ALA A 107 -27.85 -2.07 -5.24
N VAL A 108 -27.37 -1.79 -4.03
CA VAL A 108 -25.96 -1.88 -3.67
C VAL A 108 -25.46 -3.32 -3.77
N GLU A 109 -26.23 -4.29 -3.29
CA GLU A 109 -25.86 -5.71 -3.41
C GLU A 109 -25.85 -6.18 -4.88
N GLY A 110 -26.85 -5.77 -5.65
CA GLY A 110 -26.90 -5.99 -7.10
C GLY A 110 -25.67 -5.40 -7.81
N LEU A 111 -25.24 -4.19 -7.42
CA LEU A 111 -24.06 -3.55 -7.99
C LEU A 111 -22.76 -4.29 -7.64
N ARG A 112 -22.66 -4.84 -6.41
CA ARG A 112 -21.54 -5.71 -6.01
C ARG A 112 -21.46 -6.95 -6.88
N ALA A 113 -22.60 -7.62 -7.10
CA ALA A 113 -22.69 -8.80 -7.95
C ALA A 113 -22.33 -8.49 -9.43
N LEU A 114 -22.84 -7.39 -9.98
CA LEU A 114 -22.54 -6.96 -11.35
C LEU A 114 -21.06 -6.64 -11.54
N SER A 115 -20.44 -5.93 -10.59
CA SER A 115 -19.01 -5.59 -10.63
C SER A 115 -18.13 -6.84 -10.53
N LYS A 116 -18.51 -7.79 -9.66
CA LYS A 116 -17.83 -9.08 -9.52
C LYS A 116 -17.84 -9.83 -10.85
N THR A 117 -18.99 -9.91 -11.51
CA THR A 117 -19.13 -10.58 -12.81
C THR A 117 -18.37 -9.86 -13.92
N ALA A 118 -18.44 -8.52 -13.99
CA ALA A 118 -17.78 -7.73 -15.02
C ALA A 118 -16.24 -7.76 -14.94
N THR A 119 -15.69 -8.16 -13.79
CA THR A 119 -14.23 -8.13 -13.54
C THR A 119 -13.64 -9.50 -13.21
N ASP A 120 -14.40 -10.59 -13.40
CA ASP A 120 -14.00 -11.95 -13.00
C ASP A 120 -13.56 -12.03 -11.52
N GLY A 121 -14.26 -11.30 -10.65
CA GLY A 121 -14.02 -11.25 -9.20
C GLY A 121 -12.86 -10.36 -8.76
N LYS A 122 -12.20 -9.63 -9.68
CA LYS A 122 -11.09 -8.74 -9.33
C LYS A 122 -11.54 -7.52 -8.53
N VAL A 123 -12.73 -7.00 -8.80
CA VAL A 123 -13.29 -5.81 -8.12
C VAL A 123 -14.66 -6.13 -7.56
N ILE A 124 -14.77 -6.04 -6.24
CA ILE A 124 -16.04 -6.10 -5.51
C ILE A 124 -16.13 -4.80 -4.69
N PRO A 125 -17.06 -3.90 -4.99
CA PRO A 125 -17.11 -2.61 -4.34
C PRO A 125 -17.55 -2.72 -2.88
N ASN A 126 -16.79 -2.11 -1.98
CA ASN A 126 -17.13 -2.00 -0.57
C ASN A 126 -17.93 -0.73 -0.35
N ILE A 127 -19.25 -0.84 -0.43
CA ILE A 127 -20.19 0.28 -0.28
C ILE A 127 -20.86 0.19 1.09
N ILE A 128 -20.83 1.28 1.85
CA ILE A 128 -21.40 1.39 3.19
C ILE A 128 -22.52 2.41 3.16
N ILE A 129 -23.71 2.02 3.61
CA ILE A 129 -24.84 2.96 3.80
C ILE A 129 -24.78 3.44 5.25
N LYS A 130 -24.40 4.70 5.47
CA LYS A 130 -24.22 5.25 6.83
C LYS A 130 -25.54 5.56 7.53
N ASP A 131 -26.54 5.98 6.77
CA ASP A 131 -27.86 6.33 7.28
C ASP A 131 -28.85 5.20 6.96
N PRO A 132 -29.35 4.45 7.95
CA PRO A 132 -30.31 3.36 7.74
C PRO A 132 -31.61 3.80 7.05
N THR A 133 -32.00 5.08 7.19
CA THR A 133 -33.20 5.59 6.52
C THR A 133 -33.05 5.62 5.00
N LEU A 134 -31.81 5.74 4.49
CA LEU A 134 -31.51 5.67 3.07
C LEU A 134 -31.59 4.24 2.54
N ALA A 135 -31.22 3.24 3.35
CA ALA A 135 -31.17 1.83 2.94
C ALA A 135 -32.54 1.33 2.43
N SER A 136 -33.62 1.79 3.06
CA SER A 136 -34.99 1.41 2.73
C SER A 136 -35.63 2.22 1.60
N LYS A 137 -34.98 3.28 1.09
CA LYS A 137 -35.52 4.07 -0.02
C LYS A 137 -35.52 3.24 -1.29
N THR A 138 -36.64 3.27 -2.00
CA THR A 138 -36.80 2.57 -3.27
C THR A 138 -36.31 3.41 -4.44
N LEU A 139 -35.79 2.74 -5.45
CA LEU A 139 -35.29 3.35 -6.68
C LEU A 139 -35.51 2.42 -7.87
N SER A 140 -35.58 3.02 -9.05
CA SER A 140 -35.60 2.33 -10.34
C SER A 140 -34.55 2.97 -11.23
N LEU A 141 -33.78 2.15 -11.94
CA LEU A 141 -32.75 2.64 -12.85
C LEU A 141 -32.57 1.69 -14.03
N ASN A 142 -32.31 2.25 -15.20
CA ASN A 142 -31.91 1.50 -16.38
C ASN A 142 -30.74 2.23 -17.04
N LEU A 143 -29.54 1.69 -16.87
CA LEU A 143 -28.29 2.27 -17.36
C LEU A 143 -27.53 1.25 -18.18
N ARG A 144 -26.76 1.72 -19.16
CA ARG A 144 -25.97 0.89 -20.06
C ARG A 144 -24.60 1.50 -20.29
N ASN A 145 -23.60 0.63 -20.41
CA ASN A 145 -22.24 0.96 -20.78
C ASN A 145 -21.66 2.16 -20.01
N LEU A 146 -21.66 2.05 -18.68
CA LEU A 146 -21.14 3.11 -17.81
C LEU A 146 -20.08 2.59 -16.82
N PRO A 147 -19.15 3.45 -16.40
CA PRO A 147 -18.25 3.16 -15.29
C PRO A 147 -19.00 2.89 -13.98
N LEU A 148 -18.42 2.02 -13.14
CA LEU A 148 -18.96 1.69 -11.81
C LEU A 148 -19.08 2.93 -10.93
N THR A 149 -18.13 3.87 -10.99
CA THR A 149 -18.22 5.12 -10.23
C THR A 149 -19.47 5.92 -10.53
N ASP A 150 -19.87 5.94 -11.80
CA ASP A 150 -21.02 6.72 -12.25
C ASP A 150 -22.30 6.02 -11.81
N ALA A 151 -22.35 4.69 -11.90
CA ALA A 151 -23.45 3.89 -11.36
C ALA A 151 -23.65 4.12 -9.85
N ILE A 152 -22.55 4.15 -9.09
CA ILE A 152 -22.56 4.45 -7.66
C ILE A 152 -23.11 5.86 -7.42
N GLN A 153 -22.68 6.85 -8.20
CA GLN A 153 -23.17 8.22 -8.09
C GLN A 153 -24.67 8.32 -8.39
N TYR A 154 -25.15 7.68 -9.47
CA TYR A 154 -26.57 7.67 -9.81
C TYR A 154 -27.44 7.07 -8.71
N LEU A 155 -27.00 5.97 -8.08
CA LEU A 155 -27.73 5.39 -6.96
C LEU A 155 -27.88 6.38 -5.80
N ALA A 156 -26.80 7.11 -5.49
CA ALA A 156 -26.83 8.10 -4.42
C ALA A 156 -27.77 9.28 -4.76
N ASP A 157 -27.70 9.78 -5.99
CA ASP A 157 -28.52 10.92 -6.44
C ASP A 157 -30.02 10.59 -6.37
N LEU A 158 -30.42 9.38 -6.79
CA LEU A 158 -31.83 8.94 -6.78
C LEU A 158 -32.45 8.89 -5.37
N VAL A 159 -31.65 8.62 -4.35
CA VAL A 159 -32.11 8.51 -2.95
C VAL A 159 -31.84 9.77 -2.12
N GLY A 160 -31.24 10.79 -2.73
CA GLY A 160 -30.84 12.04 -2.07
C GLY A 160 -29.65 11.87 -1.11
N ALA A 161 -28.75 10.94 -1.42
CA ALA A 161 -27.51 10.71 -0.70
C ALA A 161 -26.33 11.44 -1.34
N LYS A 162 -25.28 11.67 -0.56
CA LYS A 162 -23.94 12.08 -1.03
C LYS A 162 -22.99 10.89 -0.97
N THR A 163 -22.14 10.76 -1.99
CA THR A 163 -21.07 9.75 -2.05
C THR A 163 -19.78 10.30 -1.44
N VAL A 164 -19.15 9.54 -0.57
CA VAL A 164 -17.83 9.88 0.00
C VAL A 164 -16.90 8.69 -0.21
N TYR A 165 -15.82 8.90 -0.94
CA TYR A 165 -14.78 7.89 -1.17
C TYR A 165 -13.72 8.00 -0.07
N ASP A 166 -13.51 6.91 0.65
CA ASP A 166 -12.42 6.75 1.62
C ASP A 166 -11.35 5.79 1.04
N LYS A 167 -10.29 5.54 1.80
CA LYS A 167 -9.18 4.63 1.48
C LYS A 167 -9.65 3.18 1.26
N HIS A 168 -10.77 2.77 1.85
CA HIS A 168 -11.22 1.36 1.82
C HIS A 168 -12.67 1.13 1.43
N ALA A 169 -13.48 2.20 1.31
CA ALA A 169 -14.90 2.07 1.06
C ALA A 169 -15.47 3.32 0.36
N VAL A 170 -16.68 3.16 -0.16
CA VAL A 170 -17.53 4.27 -0.58
C VAL A 170 -18.70 4.35 0.37
N MET A 171 -18.97 5.54 0.91
CA MET A 171 -20.03 5.76 1.88
C MET A 171 -21.17 6.55 1.26
N PHE A 172 -22.40 6.10 1.52
CA PHE A 172 -23.62 6.83 1.20
C PHE A 172 -24.07 7.53 2.47
N THR A 173 -24.10 8.85 2.41
CA THR A 173 -24.45 9.73 3.54
C THR A 173 -25.67 10.56 3.19
N SER A 174 -26.52 10.89 4.15
CA SER A 174 -27.66 11.77 3.88
C SER A 174 -27.16 13.16 3.47
N ALA A 175 -27.74 13.74 2.42
CA ALA A 175 -27.37 15.07 1.96
C ALA A 175 -27.57 16.15 3.06
N ALA A 176 -28.47 15.90 4.01
CA ALA A 176 -28.78 16.78 5.14
C ALA A 176 -27.78 16.71 6.31
N THR A 177 -26.94 15.68 6.39
CA THR A 177 -25.97 15.50 7.49
C THR A 177 -24.60 16.10 7.15
N VAL A 178 -24.41 16.63 5.95
CA VAL A 178 -23.20 17.37 5.56
C VAL A 178 -23.46 18.86 5.78
N GLU A 179 -23.67 19.24 7.03
CA GLU A 179 -23.56 20.61 7.52
C GLU A 179 -22.58 20.61 8.72
N ASN A 180 -21.54 21.44 8.56
CA ASN A 180 -20.40 21.74 9.46
C ASN A 180 -19.17 20.83 9.35
#